data_AF-M5G5Y5-F1
#
_entry.id   AF-M5G5Y5-F1
#
_cell.length_a   1.000
_cell.length_b   1.000
_cell.length_c   1.000
_cell.angle_alpha   90.00
_cell.angle_beta   90.00
_cell.angle_gamma   90.00
#
_symmetry.space_group_name_H-M   'P 1'
#
loop_
_entity.id
_entity.type
_entity.pdbx_description
1 polymer ?
#
loop_
_entity_poly.entity_id
_entity_poly.type
_entity_poly.pdbx_seq_one_letter_code
_entity_poly.pdbx_strand_id
1 'polypeptide(L)'
;MGADQSKPSQDAEKIVYGDQSSVNFSADLLSHLSDTHASPHPTPERQETLDAHIRSRIHAELQRLQHEETEVRAEIERVLEKENLDREAASVSASAPAEGEGEEGAVEEKEVAGPGAVHSGILSRDMEELRKKVERFESGKMMRGEGREEVKEKQDALVACYKANPTRSLDCWREVGEFKASVAKLEDRYIRSFQ
;
A
#
# COMPACT_ATOMS: atom_id res chain seq x y z
N MET A 1 24.39 -44.99 15.43
CA MET A 1 25.42 -45.58 14.55
C MET A 1 24.79 -45.88 13.20
N GLY A 2 25.45 -45.52 12.09
CA GLY A 2 25.02 -45.87 10.73
C GLY A 2 24.78 -44.67 9.83
N ALA A 3 25.87 -44.01 9.41
CA ALA A 3 25.89 -43.04 8.34
C ALA A 3 26.28 -43.76 7.05
N ASP A 4 25.54 -43.56 5.96
CA ASP A 4 26.06 -43.79 4.61
C ASP A 4 25.41 -42.82 3.62
N GLN A 5 26.25 -41.94 3.10
CA GLN A 5 25.98 -41.04 1.98
C GLN A 5 26.11 -41.81 0.67
N SER A 6 25.16 -41.68 -0.25
CA SER A 6 25.31 -42.18 -1.62
C SER A 6 25.28 -41.01 -2.62
N LYS A 7 26.41 -40.86 -3.33
CA LYS A 7 26.65 -39.90 -4.41
C LYS A 7 25.67 -40.12 -5.58
N PRO A 8 25.34 -39.08 -6.36
CA PRO A 8 24.63 -39.27 -7.63
C PRO A 8 25.54 -39.97 -8.64
N SER A 9 25.09 -41.12 -9.13
CA SER A 9 25.67 -41.82 -10.28
C SER A 9 25.59 -40.91 -11.51
N GLN A 10 26.75 -40.54 -12.04
CA GLN A 10 26.90 -40.09 -13.42
C GLN A 10 26.45 -41.24 -14.35
N ASP A 11 25.95 -40.88 -15.53
CA ASP A 11 25.43 -41.77 -16.59
C ASP A 11 23.92 -42.13 -16.51
N ALA A 12 23.08 -41.10 -16.39
CA ALA A 12 21.80 -41.10 -17.09
C ALA A 12 22.02 -40.40 -18.44
N GLU A 13 22.12 -41.18 -19.51
CA GLU A 13 22.23 -40.70 -20.89
C GLU A 13 21.16 -39.65 -21.19
N LYS A 14 21.56 -38.38 -21.18
CA LYS A 14 20.76 -37.29 -21.72
C LYS A 14 20.84 -37.42 -23.24
N ILE A 15 19.85 -38.06 -23.85
CA ILE A 15 19.65 -38.01 -25.31
C ILE A 15 19.36 -36.55 -25.67
N VAL A 16 20.42 -35.80 -25.98
CA VAL A 16 20.30 -34.49 -26.59
C VAL A 16 19.97 -34.75 -28.06
N TYR A 17 18.69 -34.71 -28.39
CA TYR A 17 18.28 -34.52 -29.78
C TYR A 17 18.80 -33.14 -30.21
N GLY A 18 19.99 -33.11 -30.81
CA GLY A 18 20.45 -31.95 -31.55
C GLY A 18 19.56 -31.83 -32.77
N ASP A 19 18.58 -30.94 -32.72
CA ASP A 19 17.76 -30.58 -33.87
C ASP A 19 18.65 -29.84 -34.90
N GLN A 20 19.32 -30.61 -35.74
CA GLN A 20 19.96 -30.11 -36.96
C GLN A 20 19.02 -30.30 -38.16
N SER A 21 17.75 -29.92 -38.02
CA SER A 21 17.01 -29.45 -39.18
C SER A 21 17.26 -27.95 -39.29
N SER A 22 17.99 -27.53 -40.33
CA SER A 22 18.09 -26.10 -40.65
C SER A 22 16.69 -25.64 -41.05
N VAL A 23 15.94 -25.06 -40.10
CA VAL A 23 14.64 -24.47 -40.38
C VAL A 23 14.88 -23.25 -41.26
N ASN A 24 14.79 -23.45 -42.56
CA ASN A 24 14.86 -22.37 -43.55
C ASN A 24 13.48 -21.70 -43.60
N PHE A 25 13.35 -20.56 -42.93
CA PHE A 25 12.15 -19.75 -43.02
C PHE A 25 12.07 -19.09 -44.41
N SER A 26 10.87 -19.03 -44.99
CA SER A 26 10.67 -18.28 -46.23
C SER A 26 10.97 -16.79 -45.97
N ALA A 27 11.52 -16.12 -46.99
CA ALA A 27 11.81 -14.70 -46.93
C ALA A 27 10.56 -13.87 -46.57
N ASP A 28 9.38 -14.30 -47.01
CA ASP A 28 8.10 -13.67 -46.71
C ASP A 28 7.69 -13.77 -45.23
N LEU A 29 8.04 -14.87 -44.55
CA LEU A 29 7.80 -14.99 -43.10
C LEU A 29 8.78 -14.12 -42.33
N LEU A 30 10.03 -14.05 -42.77
CA LEU A 30 11.04 -13.17 -42.16
C LEU A 30 10.68 -11.70 -42.34
N SER A 31 10.15 -11.28 -43.50
CA SER A 31 9.68 -9.91 -43.70
C SER A 31 8.46 -9.61 -42.82
N HIS A 32 7.49 -10.54 -42.72
CA HIS A 32 6.33 -10.33 -41.85
C HIS A 32 6.72 -10.29 -40.36
N LEU A 33 7.69 -11.10 -39.93
CA LEU A 33 8.24 -11.04 -38.57
C LEU A 33 9.05 -9.75 -38.31
N SER A 34 9.78 -9.25 -39.31
CA SER A 34 10.50 -7.98 -39.24
C SER A 34 9.54 -6.79 -39.17
N ASP A 35 8.48 -6.80 -39.97
CA ASP A 35 7.46 -5.74 -40.01
C ASP A 35 6.64 -5.73 -38.71
N THR A 36 6.29 -6.90 -38.17
CA THR A 36 5.63 -7.02 -36.86
C THR A 36 6.54 -6.61 -35.70
N HIS A 37 7.85 -6.84 -35.78
CA HIS A 37 8.81 -6.35 -34.78
C HIS A 37 8.99 -4.82 -34.84
N ALA A 38 8.85 -4.20 -36.01
CA ALA A 38 8.89 -2.75 -36.16
C ALA A 38 7.62 -2.05 -35.66
N SER A 39 6.48 -2.75 -35.60
CA SER A 39 5.24 -2.22 -35.03
C SER A 39 5.25 -2.29 -33.50
N PRO A 40 4.93 -1.20 -32.77
CA PRO A 40 4.94 -1.19 -31.30
C PRO A 40 3.78 -1.95 -30.66
N HIS A 41 2.83 -2.48 -31.44
CA HIS A 41 1.62 -3.16 -30.97
C HIS A 41 1.43 -4.53 -31.62
N PRO A 42 0.95 -5.54 -30.89
CA PRO A 42 0.63 -6.85 -31.47
C PRO A 42 -0.51 -6.73 -32.48
N THR A 43 -0.59 -7.68 -33.42
CA THR A 43 -1.72 -7.82 -34.32
C THR A 43 -3.03 -8.04 -33.54
N PRO A 44 -4.20 -7.64 -34.06
CA PRO A 44 -5.47 -7.73 -33.33
C PRO A 44 -5.81 -9.18 -32.90
N GLU A 45 -5.57 -10.17 -33.75
CA GLU A 45 -5.78 -11.59 -33.41
C GLU A 45 -4.89 -12.04 -32.24
N ARG A 46 -3.63 -11.58 -32.21
CA ARG A 46 -2.72 -11.86 -31.10
C ARG A 46 -3.16 -11.13 -29.83
N GLN A 47 -3.68 -9.91 -29.95
CA GLN A 47 -4.20 -9.19 -28.80
C GLN A 47 -5.40 -9.92 -28.16
N GLU A 48 -6.31 -10.47 -28.96
CA GLU A 48 -7.46 -11.23 -28.44
C GLU A 48 -7.03 -12.49 -27.68
N THR A 49 -6.05 -13.22 -28.19
CA THR A 49 -5.50 -14.41 -27.49
C THR A 49 -4.80 -14.04 -26.19
N LEU A 50 -4.02 -12.95 -26.19
CA LEU A 50 -3.39 -12.43 -24.99
C LEU A 50 -4.43 -11.99 -23.96
N ASP A 51 -5.45 -11.25 -24.37
CA ASP A 51 -6.53 -10.77 -23.50
C ASP A 51 -7.33 -11.95 -22.92
N ALA A 52 -7.62 -12.97 -23.71
CA ALA A 52 -8.28 -14.19 -23.23
C ALA A 52 -7.43 -14.91 -22.17
N HIS A 53 -6.11 -15.03 -22.40
CA HIS A 53 -5.20 -15.63 -21.44
C HIS A 53 -5.13 -14.80 -20.14
N ILE A 54 -5.00 -13.47 -20.27
CA ILE A 54 -4.98 -12.54 -19.12
C ILE A 54 -6.28 -12.67 -18.31
N ARG A 55 -7.45 -12.66 -18.97
CA ARG A 55 -8.75 -12.85 -18.31
C ARG A 55 -8.83 -14.19 -17.56
N SER A 56 -8.34 -15.27 -18.17
CA SER A 56 -8.34 -16.59 -17.52
C SER A 56 -7.49 -16.60 -16.25
N ARG A 57 -6.30 -15.98 -16.28
CA ARG A 57 -5.41 -15.89 -15.13
C ARG A 57 -5.96 -15.00 -14.03
N ILE A 58 -6.53 -13.85 -14.40
CA ILE A 58 -7.22 -12.96 -13.45
C ILE A 58 -8.36 -13.71 -12.76
N HIS A 59 -9.17 -14.46 -13.51
CA HIS A 59 -10.27 -15.23 -12.95
C HIS A 59 -9.77 -16.31 -11.96
N ALA A 60 -8.72 -17.05 -12.31
CA ALA A 60 -8.14 -18.06 -11.43
C ALA A 60 -7.57 -17.44 -10.13
N GLU A 61 -6.86 -16.31 -10.25
CA GLU A 61 -6.33 -15.58 -9.08
C GLU A 61 -7.46 -14.99 -8.22
N LEU A 62 -8.52 -14.45 -8.82
CA LEU A 62 -9.70 -13.98 -8.09
C LEU A 62 -10.38 -15.10 -7.31
N GLN A 63 -10.53 -16.27 -7.91
CA GLN A 63 -11.09 -17.44 -7.22
C GLN A 63 -10.20 -17.88 -6.06
N ARG A 64 -8.86 -17.89 -6.24
CA ARG A 64 -7.92 -18.20 -5.16
C ARG A 64 -8.06 -17.22 -3.99
N LEU A 65 -8.09 -15.93 -4.29
CA LEU A 65 -8.23 -14.87 -3.28
C LEU A 65 -9.57 -14.97 -2.54
N GLN A 66 -10.66 -15.28 -3.23
CA GLN A 66 -11.96 -15.48 -2.57
C GLN A 66 -11.91 -16.65 -1.59
N HIS A 67 -11.26 -17.76 -1.96
CA HIS A 67 -11.11 -18.91 -1.07
C HIS A 67 -10.28 -18.56 0.17
N GLU A 68 -9.10 -17.95 -0.03
CA GLU A 68 -8.24 -17.47 1.05
C GLU A 68 -8.99 -16.50 1.97
N GLU A 69 -9.83 -15.62 1.41
CA GLU A 69 -10.62 -14.66 2.18
C GLU A 69 -11.69 -15.33 3.04
N THR A 70 -12.37 -16.36 2.50
CA THR A 70 -13.32 -17.15 3.28
C THR A 70 -12.65 -17.93 4.41
N GLU A 71 -11.44 -18.46 4.17
CA GLU A 71 -10.67 -19.19 5.18
C GLU A 71 -10.24 -18.26 6.32
N VAL A 72 -9.69 -17.08 5.97
CA VAL A 72 -9.29 -16.06 6.96
C VAL A 72 -10.50 -15.58 7.75
N ARG A 73 -11.65 -15.35 7.11
CA ARG A 73 -12.90 -14.98 7.81
C ARG A 73 -13.32 -16.05 8.80
N ALA A 74 -13.31 -17.32 8.40
CA ALA A 74 -13.69 -18.43 9.28
C ALA A 74 -12.73 -18.55 10.48
N GLU A 75 -11.43 -18.35 10.29
CA GLU A 75 -10.47 -18.35 11.39
C GLU A 75 -10.69 -17.16 12.34
N ILE A 76 -10.97 -15.96 11.80
CA ILE A 76 -11.31 -14.79 12.62
C ILE A 76 -12.57 -15.07 13.46
N GLU A 77 -13.63 -15.59 12.86
CA GLU A 77 -14.87 -15.95 13.56
C GLU A 77 -14.57 -16.94 14.70
N ARG A 78 -13.79 -17.99 14.41
CA ARG A 78 -13.39 -18.99 15.41
C ARG A 78 -12.57 -18.38 16.56
N VAL A 79 -11.62 -17.49 16.26
CA VAL A 79 -10.79 -16.82 17.28
C VAL A 79 -11.65 -15.90 18.15
N LEU A 80 -12.59 -15.16 17.55
CA LEU A 80 -13.51 -14.28 18.26
C LEU A 80 -14.49 -15.06 19.14
N GLU A 81 -15.01 -16.19 18.65
CA GLU A 81 -15.85 -17.09 19.46
C GLU A 81 -15.09 -17.60 20.68
N LYS A 82 -13.84 -18.03 20.49
CA LYS A 82 -12.99 -18.47 21.59
C LYS A 82 -12.70 -17.34 22.58
N GLU A 83 -12.34 -16.14 22.10
CA GLU A 83 -12.11 -14.98 22.97
C GLU A 83 -13.36 -14.62 23.76
N ASN A 84 -14.54 -14.66 23.12
CA ASN A 84 -15.80 -14.36 23.79
C ASN A 84 -16.09 -15.39 24.89
N LEU A 85 -15.90 -16.70 24.63
CA LEU A 85 -16.03 -17.74 25.63
C LEU A 85 -15.02 -17.58 26.78
N ASP A 86 -13.76 -17.28 26.47
CA ASP A 86 -12.72 -17.03 27.48
C ASP A 86 -13.05 -15.79 28.33
N ARG A 87 -13.63 -14.75 27.72
CA ARG A 87 -14.06 -13.52 28.41
C ARG A 87 -15.30 -13.73 29.26
N GLU A 88 -16.27 -14.51 28.79
CA GLU A 88 -17.44 -14.93 29.59
C GLU A 88 -17.01 -15.85 30.73
N ALA A 89 -16.06 -16.76 30.52
CA ALA A 89 -15.50 -17.57 31.59
C ALA A 89 -14.75 -16.72 32.63
N ALA A 90 -13.98 -15.72 32.19
CA ALA A 90 -13.29 -14.78 33.08
C ALA A 90 -14.27 -13.86 33.83
N SER A 91 -15.36 -13.39 33.20
CA SER A 91 -16.38 -12.56 33.84
C SER A 91 -17.22 -13.36 34.84
N VAL A 92 -17.55 -14.62 34.54
CA VAL A 92 -18.23 -15.56 35.45
C VAL A 92 -17.31 -15.97 36.60
N SER A 93 -16.02 -16.18 36.34
CA SER A 93 -15.00 -16.41 37.38
C SER A 93 -14.80 -15.19 38.28
N ALA A 94 -14.94 -13.97 37.75
CA ALA A 94 -14.85 -12.73 38.53
C ALA A 94 -16.15 -12.41 39.30
N SER A 95 -17.23 -13.15 39.06
CA SER A 95 -18.54 -12.98 39.71
C SER A 95 -19.00 -14.18 40.56
N ALA A 96 -18.16 -15.21 40.73
CA ALA A 96 -18.42 -16.29 41.69
C ALA A 96 -18.15 -15.82 43.14
N PRO A 97 -19.10 -15.99 44.08
CA PRO A 97 -18.99 -15.45 45.43
C PRO A 97 -17.98 -16.27 46.23
N ALA A 98 -16.92 -15.63 46.68
CA ALA A 98 -16.11 -16.15 47.77
C ALA A 98 -16.86 -15.88 49.09
N GLU A 99 -17.60 -16.89 49.55
CA GLU A 99 -18.03 -16.95 50.95
C GLU A 99 -16.81 -17.30 51.83
N GLY A 100 -16.58 -16.50 52.88
CA GLY A 100 -15.48 -16.73 53.83
C GLY A 100 -15.14 -15.51 54.71
N GLU A 101 -16.02 -15.25 55.68
CA GLU A 101 -15.89 -14.61 57.01
C GLU A 101 -14.62 -13.82 57.39
N GLY A 102 -14.81 -12.57 57.85
CA GLY A 102 -13.79 -11.85 58.63
C GLY A 102 -13.95 -10.32 58.75
N GLU A 103 -14.68 -9.90 59.79
CA GLU A 103 -14.37 -8.75 60.67
C GLU A 103 -14.55 -7.29 60.20
N GLU A 104 -14.94 -6.47 61.18
CA GLU A 104 -15.55 -5.14 61.11
C GLU A 104 -14.57 -4.01 60.70
N GLY A 105 -15.09 -2.97 60.04
CA GLY A 105 -14.38 -1.69 59.97
C GLY A 105 -14.77 -0.78 58.80
N ALA A 106 -15.42 0.33 59.15
CA ALA A 106 -15.40 1.63 58.47
C ALA A 106 -15.71 1.69 56.96
N VAL A 107 -16.91 2.21 56.69
CA VAL A 107 -17.25 3.09 55.56
C VAL A 107 -16.05 3.62 54.76
N GLU A 108 -15.78 2.99 53.62
CA GLU A 108 -15.42 3.69 52.39
C GLU A 108 -16.47 3.33 51.34
N GLU A 109 -17.04 4.37 50.74
CA GLU A 109 -17.92 4.26 49.57
C GLU A 109 -17.08 3.74 48.40
N LYS A 110 -16.97 2.41 48.31
CA LYS A 110 -16.54 1.71 47.12
C LYS A 110 -17.62 1.93 46.07
N GLU A 111 -17.44 3.00 45.28
CA GLU A 111 -18.22 3.21 44.08
C GLU A 111 -18.20 1.91 43.26
N VAL A 112 -19.38 1.32 43.18
CA VAL A 112 -19.70 0.27 42.25
C VAL A 112 -19.31 0.81 40.88
N ALA A 113 -18.30 0.20 40.26
CA ALA A 113 -17.91 0.45 38.89
C ALA A 113 -19.11 0.12 37.99
N GLY A 114 -19.96 1.13 37.81
CA GLY A 114 -21.09 1.08 36.91
C GLY A 114 -20.60 1.06 35.45
N PRO A 115 -21.44 0.67 34.50
CA PRO A 115 -21.11 0.55 33.08
C PRO A 115 -20.60 1.84 32.41
N GLY A 116 -20.57 2.98 33.12
CA GLY A 116 -20.04 4.25 32.65
C GLY A 116 -18.51 4.42 32.75
N ALA A 117 -17.82 3.62 33.57
CA ALA A 117 -16.35 3.72 33.71
C ALA A 117 -15.59 3.14 32.50
N VAL A 118 -16.19 2.18 31.78
CA VAL A 118 -15.64 1.64 30.53
C VAL A 118 -15.83 2.61 29.35
N HIS A 119 -16.90 3.40 29.37
CA HIS A 119 -17.18 4.39 28.31
C HIS A 119 -16.21 5.58 28.37
N SER A 120 -15.76 6.01 29.56
CA SER A 120 -14.80 7.11 29.70
C SER A 120 -13.40 6.76 29.19
N GLY A 121 -12.97 5.50 29.36
CA GLY A 121 -11.70 4.99 28.83
C GLY A 121 -11.68 4.82 27.30
N ILE A 122 -12.84 4.56 26.69
CA ILE A 122 -12.98 4.47 25.23
C ILE A 122 -12.95 5.88 24.61
N LEU A 123 -13.69 6.83 25.20
CA LEU A 123 -13.72 8.22 24.72
C LEU A 123 -12.36 8.92 24.84
N SER A 124 -11.59 8.64 25.89
CA SER A 124 -10.25 9.21 26.04
C SER A 124 -9.29 8.70 24.96
N ARG A 125 -9.38 7.40 24.63
CA ARG A 125 -8.62 6.77 23.54
C ARG A 125 -8.99 7.36 22.18
N ASP A 126 -10.28 7.51 21.90
CA ASP A 126 -10.76 8.08 20.64
C ASP A 126 -10.36 9.56 20.50
N MET A 127 -10.40 10.31 21.60
CA MET A 127 -9.96 11.71 21.62
C MET A 127 -8.45 11.83 21.38
N GLU A 128 -7.65 10.91 21.91
CA GLU A 128 -6.20 10.84 21.65
C GLU A 128 -5.89 10.45 20.20
N GLU A 129 -6.66 9.52 19.63
CA GLU A 129 -6.56 9.15 18.22
C GLU A 129 -6.91 10.32 17.28
N LEU A 130 -7.99 11.06 17.62
CA LEU A 130 -8.38 12.27 16.89
C LEU A 130 -7.32 13.36 16.97
N ARG A 131 -6.74 13.62 18.16
CA ARG A 131 -5.63 14.57 18.34
C ARG A 131 -4.44 14.19 17.46
N LYS A 132 -4.04 12.91 17.49
CA LYS A 132 -2.94 12.37 16.67
C LYS A 132 -3.24 12.43 15.17
N LYS A 133 -4.51 12.39 14.76
CA LYS A 133 -4.92 12.51 13.35
C LYS A 133 -4.91 13.96 12.88
N VAL A 134 -5.32 14.90 13.73
CA VAL A 134 -5.24 16.35 13.48
C VAL A 134 -3.79 16.77 13.37
N GLU A 135 -2.92 16.36 14.30
CA GLU A 135 -1.49 16.69 14.27
C GLU A 135 -0.80 16.15 13.00
N ARG A 136 -1.14 14.92 12.57
CA ARG A 136 -0.67 14.36 11.29
C ARG A 136 -1.18 15.13 10.07
N PHE A 137 -2.41 15.65 10.13
CA PHE A 137 -2.98 16.44 9.04
C PHE A 137 -2.37 17.84 8.97
N GLU A 138 -2.17 18.49 10.11
CA GLU A 138 -1.57 19.81 10.24
C GLU A 138 -0.09 19.78 9.85
N SER A 139 0.69 18.83 10.36
CA SER A 139 2.08 18.63 9.93
C SER A 139 2.17 18.32 8.43
N GLY A 140 1.28 17.47 7.90
CA GLY A 140 1.21 17.21 6.46
C GLY A 140 0.81 18.44 5.63
N LYS A 141 -0.03 19.34 6.18
CA LYS A 141 -0.42 20.59 5.53
C LYS A 141 0.70 21.63 5.58
N MET A 142 1.44 21.71 6.67
CA MET A 142 2.61 22.57 6.85
C MET A 142 3.70 22.17 5.85
N MET A 143 4.03 20.87 5.78
CA MET A 143 4.99 20.35 4.80
C MET A 143 4.55 20.53 3.34
N ARG A 144 3.25 20.50 3.04
CA ARG A 144 2.71 20.77 1.70
C ARG A 144 2.51 22.26 1.40
N GLY A 145 2.55 23.12 2.42
CA GLY A 145 2.19 24.53 2.37
C GLY A 145 3.38 25.49 2.40
N GLU A 146 4.44 25.18 3.15
CA GLU A 146 5.63 26.01 3.46
C GLU A 146 6.59 26.25 2.28
N GLY A 147 6.04 26.60 1.13
CA GLY A 147 6.82 27.04 -0.02
C GLY A 147 5.94 27.38 -1.22
N ARG A 148 4.66 27.01 -1.16
CA ARG A 148 3.65 27.54 -2.09
C ARG A 148 3.49 29.05 -1.98
N GLU A 149 3.69 29.62 -0.78
CA GLU A 149 3.67 31.07 -0.58
C GLU A 149 4.87 31.74 -1.27
N GLU A 150 6.09 31.24 -1.07
CA GLU A 150 7.31 31.74 -1.75
C GLU A 150 7.19 31.69 -3.28
N VAL A 151 6.59 30.62 -3.82
CA VAL A 151 6.35 30.52 -5.27
C VAL A 151 5.29 31.49 -5.75
N LYS A 152 4.24 31.74 -4.96
CA LYS A 152 3.21 32.73 -5.28
C LYS A 152 3.78 34.15 -5.34
N GLU A 153 4.64 34.53 -4.40
CA GLU A 153 5.29 35.85 -4.42
C GLU A 153 6.11 36.04 -5.70
N LYS A 154 6.88 35.02 -6.10
CA LYS A 154 7.66 35.05 -7.36
C LYS A 154 6.77 35.03 -8.60
N GLN A 155 5.64 34.33 -8.55
CA GLN A 155 4.62 34.34 -9.59
C GLN A 155 4.00 35.73 -9.76
N ASP A 156 3.66 36.40 -8.66
CA ASP A 156 3.07 37.74 -8.69
C ASP A 156 4.06 38.78 -9.22
N ALA A 157 5.34 38.67 -8.87
CA ALA A 157 6.42 39.49 -9.43
C ALA A 157 6.58 39.28 -10.95
N LEU A 158 6.53 38.04 -11.41
CA LEU A 158 6.55 37.68 -12.84
C LEU A 158 5.35 38.29 -13.59
N VAL A 159 4.16 38.13 -13.04
CA VAL A 159 2.92 38.66 -13.62
C VAL A 159 2.94 40.19 -13.64
N ALA A 160 3.48 40.83 -12.60
CA ALA A 160 3.67 42.27 -12.57
C ALA A 160 4.63 42.73 -13.68
N CYS A 161 5.74 42.04 -13.91
CA CYS A 161 6.68 42.37 -14.98
C CYS A 161 6.05 42.23 -16.37
N TYR A 162 5.30 41.15 -16.61
CA TYR A 162 4.60 40.96 -17.89
C TYR A 162 3.49 41.98 -18.13
N LYS A 163 2.78 42.41 -17.09
CA LYS A 163 1.79 43.49 -17.18
C LYS A 163 2.44 44.83 -17.49
N ALA A 164 3.64 45.09 -16.96
CA ALA A 164 4.39 46.31 -17.26
C ALA A 164 4.97 46.33 -18.68
N ASN A 165 5.28 45.17 -19.26
CA ASN A 165 5.96 45.03 -20.55
C ASN A 165 5.16 44.15 -21.56
N PRO A 166 4.00 44.60 -22.07
CA PRO A 166 3.12 43.79 -22.91
C PRO A 166 3.71 43.44 -24.30
N THR A 167 4.57 44.30 -24.85
CA THR A 167 5.24 44.08 -26.15
C THR A 167 6.70 43.67 -26.01
N ARG A 168 7.23 43.61 -24.78
CA ARG A 168 8.64 43.29 -24.47
C ARG A 168 8.74 42.25 -23.36
N SER A 169 8.06 41.12 -23.55
CA SER A 169 8.05 40.01 -22.59
C SER A 169 9.42 39.39 -22.33
N LEU A 170 10.40 39.59 -23.22
CA LEU A 170 11.78 39.08 -23.06
C LEU A 170 12.58 39.83 -21.99
N ASP A 171 12.17 41.03 -21.59
CA ASP A 171 12.85 41.81 -20.54
C ASP A 171 12.64 41.19 -19.14
N CYS A 172 11.58 40.39 -18.96
CA CYS A 172 11.22 39.73 -17.70
C CYS A 172 11.95 38.39 -17.44
N TRP A 173 13.10 38.16 -18.08
CA TRP A 173 13.83 36.88 -18.00
C TRP A 173 14.36 36.58 -16.60
N ARG A 174 14.65 37.61 -15.80
CA ARG A 174 15.16 37.47 -14.42
C ARG A 174 14.07 36.91 -13.50
N GLU A 175 12.87 37.46 -13.58
CA GLU A 175 11.70 37.04 -12.82
C GLU A 175 11.28 35.61 -13.21
N VAL A 176 11.39 35.26 -14.50
CA VAL A 176 11.20 33.88 -14.98
C VAL A 176 12.22 32.92 -14.36
N GLY A 177 13.49 33.33 -14.32
CA GLY A 177 14.57 32.53 -13.73
C GLY A 177 14.35 32.27 -12.24
N GLU A 178 13.97 33.31 -11.49
CA GLU A 178 13.68 33.20 -10.06
C GLU A 178 12.44 32.36 -9.77
N PHE A 179 11.37 32.51 -10.56
CA PHE A 179 10.17 31.69 -10.45
C PHE A 179 10.47 30.21 -10.76
N LYS A 180 11.23 29.92 -11.82
CA LYS A 180 11.64 28.54 -12.13
C LYS A 180 12.52 27.94 -11.02
N ALA A 181 13.42 28.73 -10.45
CA ALA A 181 14.26 28.27 -9.35
C ALA A 181 13.46 27.97 -8.07
N SER A 182 12.42 28.77 -7.75
CA SER A 182 11.57 28.51 -6.59
C SER A 182 10.66 27.30 -6.80
N VAL A 183 10.12 27.12 -8.01
CA VAL A 183 9.35 25.92 -8.38
C VAL A 183 10.22 24.66 -8.32
N ALA A 184 11.43 24.68 -8.88
CA ALA A 184 12.33 23.53 -8.83
C ALA A 184 12.66 23.11 -7.39
N LYS A 185 12.87 24.07 -6.47
CA LYS A 185 13.07 23.77 -5.03
C LYS A 185 11.85 23.14 -4.36
N LEU A 186 10.64 23.54 -4.78
CA LEU A 186 9.41 22.93 -4.29
C LEU A 186 9.24 21.51 -4.85
N GLU A 187 9.48 21.33 -6.14
CA GLU A 187 9.42 20.03 -6.80
C GLU A 187 10.43 19.05 -6.18
N ASP A 188 11.67 19.48 -5.93
CA ASP A 188 12.67 18.68 -5.23
C ASP A 188 12.20 18.25 -3.83
N ARG A 189 11.64 19.17 -3.04
CA ARG A 189 11.08 18.85 -1.72
C ARG A 189 9.90 17.88 -1.82
N TYR A 190 9.04 18.07 -2.82
CA TYR A 190 7.90 17.20 -3.07
C TYR A 190 8.33 15.80 -3.49
N ILE A 191 9.28 15.67 -4.42
CA ILE A 191 9.83 14.38 -4.87
C ILE A 191 10.53 13.67 -3.71
N ARG A 192 11.34 14.38 -2.91
CA ARG A 192 11.97 13.82 -1.69
C ARG A 192 10.96 13.33 -0.65
N SER A 193 9.72 13.81 -0.68
CA SER A 193 8.67 13.32 0.22
C SER A 193 8.08 11.96 -0.19
N PHE A 194 8.35 11.49 -1.42
CA PHE A 194 7.96 10.17 -1.91
C PHE A 194 9.08 9.12 -1.87
N GLN A 195 10.30 9.51 -1.52
CA GLN A 195 11.48 8.65 -1.46
C GLN A 195 11.79 8.27 -0.01
#